data_AF-A0A381XNU6-F1
#
_entry.id   AF-A0A381XNU6-F1
#
_cell.length_a   1.000
_cell.length_b   1.000
_cell.length_c   1.000
_cell.angle_alpha   90.00
_cell.angle_beta   90.00
_cell.angle_gamma   90.00
#
_symmetry.space_group_name_H-M   'P 1'
#
loop_
_entity.id
_entity.type
_entity.pdbx_description
1 polymer ?
#
loop_
_entity_poly.entity_id
_entity_poly.type
_entity_poly.pdbx_seq_one_letter_code
_entity_poly.pdbx_strand_id
1 'polypeptide(L)' 'MLVNIKGSTKNTRKLVESAVWNYAERLMSMRLVKTLVLNINLIRNYTEKEGCEGSCIWDEWETAKTPR' A
#
# COMPACT_ATOMS: atom_id res chain seq x y z
N MET A 1 4.08 12.00 0.91
CA MET A 1 4.38 10.65 1.40
C MET A 1 5.81 10.33 1.04
N LEU A 2 6.56 9.76 1.97
CA LEU A 2 7.87 9.17 1.70
C LEU A 2 7.71 7.65 1.68
N VAL A 3 8.01 7.01 0.56
CA VAL A 3 7.91 5.54 0.42
C VAL A 3 9.31 4.97 0.22
N ASN A 4 9.71 4.06 1.11
CA ASN A 4 10.98 3.35 1.02
C ASN A 4 10.70 1.86 0.79
N ILE A 5 11.12 1.34 -0.36
CA ILE A 5 10.85 -0.04 -0.76
C ILE A 5 12.18 -0.79 -0.89
N LYS A 6 12.30 -1.91 -0.15
CA LYS A 6 13.49 -2.78 -0.18
C LYS A 6 13.12 -4.20 -0.62
N GLY A 7 14.13 -4.94 -1.07
CA GLY A 7 13.96 -6.30 -1.61
C GLY A 7 13.44 -6.31 -3.05
N SER A 8 13.31 -7.51 -3.62
CA SER A 8 12.89 -7.76 -5.00
C SER A 8 13.72 -7.01 -6.08
N THR A 9 13.22 -6.97 -7.31
CA THR A 9 13.83 -6.29 -8.46
C THR A 9 13.45 -4.81 -8.51
N LYS A 10 14.23 -4.02 -9.25
CA LYS A 10 13.93 -2.59 -9.48
C LYS A 10 12.56 -2.38 -10.14
N ASN A 11 12.19 -3.26 -11.08
CA ASN A 11 10.91 -3.16 -11.79
C ASN A 11 9.74 -3.44 -10.83
N THR A 12 9.85 -4.47 -10.00
CA THR A 12 8.83 -4.78 -8.98
C THR A 12 8.67 -3.64 -7.98
N ARG A 13 9.78 -3.04 -7.51
CA ARG A 13 9.72 -1.89 -6.59
C ARG A 13 8.96 -0.70 -7.21
N LYS A 14 9.19 -0.38 -8.48
CA LYS A 14 8.46 0.68 -9.18
C LYS A 14 6.95 0.41 -9.26
N LEU A 15 6.56 -0.83 -9.57
CA LEU A 15 5.15 -1.21 -9.62
C LEU A 15 4.47 -1.05 -8.26
N VAL A 16 5.13 -1.51 -7.19
CA VAL A 16 4.63 -1.37 -5.83
C VAL A 16 4.54 0.10 -5.41
N GLU A 17 5.53 0.92 -5.77
CA GLU A 17 5.50 2.37 -5.51
C GLU A 17 4.29 3.03 -6.16
N SER A 18 4.03 2.77 -7.45
CA SER A 18 2.86 3.30 -8.15
C SER A 18 1.54 2.86 -7.51
N ALA A 19 1.45 1.59 -7.10
CA ALA A 19 0.29 1.06 -6.41
C ALA A 19 0.07 1.77 -5.06
N VAL A 20 1.11 1.89 -4.24
CA VAL A 20 1.06 2.56 -2.92
C VAL A 20 0.59 4.01 -3.04
N TRP A 21 1.09 4.76 -4.03
CA TRP A 21 0.61 6.12 -4.28
C TRP A 21 -0.86 6.16 -4.68
N ASN A 22 -1.29 5.30 -5.62
CA ASN A 22 -2.69 5.24 -6.03
C ASN A 22 -3.63 4.96 -4.83
N TYR A 23 -3.28 4.01 -3.97
CA TYR A 23 -4.09 3.71 -2.79
C TYR A 23 -4.05 4.81 -1.75
N ALA A 24 -2.89 5.42 -1.50
CA ALA A 24 -2.77 6.52 -0.56
C ALA A 24 -3.65 7.71 -0.98
N GLU A 25 -3.70 8.03 -2.27
CA GLU A 25 -4.53 9.11 -2.80
C GLU A 25 -6.04 8.79 -2.75
N ARG A 26 -6.43 7.53 -2.97
CA ARG A 26 -7.83 7.10 -2.91
C ARG A 26 -8.37 7.04 -1.47
N LEU A 27 -7.55 6.60 -0.52
CA LEU A 27 -7.98 6.33 0.85
C LEU A 27 -7.81 7.53 1.79
N MET A 28 -6.89 8.45 1.48
CA MET A 28 -6.55 9.56 2.39
C MET A 28 -6.64 10.92 1.71
N SER A 29 -7.03 11.93 2.49
CA SER A 29 -6.94 13.32 2.04
C SER A 29 -5.49 13.73 1.77
N MET A 30 -5.28 14.64 0.80
CA MET A 30 -3.94 15.11 0.40
C MET A 30 -3.09 15.66 1.55
N ARG A 31 -3.73 16.14 2.64
CA ARG A 31 -3.02 16.63 3.83
C ARG A 31 -2.33 15.49 4.59
N LEU A 32 -3.00 14.36 4.78
CA LEU A 32 -2.47 13.21 5.53
C LEU A 32 -1.42 12.45 4.71
N VAL A 33 -1.61 12.35 3.39
CA VAL A 33 -0.63 11.73 2.49
C VAL A 33 0.73 12.44 2.56
N LYS A 34 0.77 13.77 2.76
CA LYS A 34 2.04 14.51 2.83
C LYS A 34 2.94 14.06 3.98
N THR A 35 2.38 13.74 5.14
CA THR A 35 3.15 13.38 6.34
C THR A 35 3.42 11.88 6.49
N LEU A 36 2.81 11.05 5.63
CA LEU A 36 2.94 9.60 5.73
C LEU A 36 4.33 9.12 5.32
N VAL A 37 4.89 8.20 6.11
CA VAL A 37 6.14 7.49 5.82
C VAL A 37 5.85 5.99 5.81
N LEU A 38 6.10 5.33 4.68
CA LEU A 38 5.91 3.89 4.51
C LEU A 38 7.24 3.22 4.22
N ASN A 39 7.56 2.17 5.00
CA ASN A 39 8.70 1.30 4.76
C ASN A 39 8.18 -0.08 4.38
N ILE A 40 8.43 -0.51 3.15
CA ILE A 40 7.91 -1.75 2.57
C ILE A 40 9.09 -2.68 2.27
N ASN A 41 9.12 -3.85 2.90
CA ASN A 41 10.12 -4.87 2.65
C ASN A 41 9.48 -6.01 1.85
N LEU A 42 9.88 -6.15 0.58
CA LEU A 42 9.40 -7.22 -0.29
C LEU A 42 10.24 -8.49 -0.03
N ILE A 43 9.62 -9.45 0.66
CA ILE A 43 10.25 -10.72 1.04
C ILE A 43 9.73 -11.82 0.13
N ARG A 44 10.65 -12.54 -0.54
CA ARG A 44 10.27 -13.71 -1.33
C ARG A 44 9.72 -14.80 -0.43
N ASN A 45 8.57 -15.36 -0.84
CA ASN A 45 7.81 -16.37 -0.13
C ASN A 45 7.47 -15.95 1.31
N TYR A 46 7.08 -14.68 1.50
CA TYR A 46 6.73 -14.15 2.83
C TYR A 46 5.61 -14.95 3.49
N THR A 47 4.58 -15.31 2.71
CA THR A 47 3.45 -16.13 3.14
C THR A 47 3.87 -17.45 3.78
N GLU A 48 4.73 -18.22 3.10
CA GLU A 48 5.23 -19.51 3.60
C GLU A 48 6.04 -19.36 4.89
N LYS A 49 6.75 -18.23 5.04
CA LYS A 49 7.65 -17.98 6.17
C LYS A 49 6.92 -17.55 7.43
N GLU A 50 5.94 -16.67 7.29
CA GLU A 50 5.19 -16.12 8.42
C GLU A 50 3.88 -16.88 8.70
N GLY A 51 3.51 -17.84 7.83
CA GLY A 51 2.24 -18.56 7.92
C GLY A 51 1.01 -17.64 7.85
N CYS A 52 1.19 -16.43 7.29
CA CYS A 52 0.22 -15.37 7.34
C CYS A 52 -0.21 -15.01 5.92
N GLU A 53 -1.48 -15.27 5.61
CA GLU A 53 -2.15 -14.78 4.41
C GLU A 53 -3.17 -13.72 4.81
N GLY A 54 -3.09 -12.55 4.18
CA GLY A 54 -4.12 -11.53 4.25
C GLY A 54 -4.83 -11.43 2.91
N SER A 55 -6.16 -11.53 2.91
CA SER A 55 -6.98 -11.14 1.77
C SER A 55 -7.19 -9.63 1.82
N CYS A 56 -6.90 -8.96 0.71
CA CYS A 56 -7.31 -7.58 0.49
C CYS A 56 -8.69 -7.63 -0.17
N ILE A 57 -9.72 -7.13 0.50
CA ILE A 57 -11.02 -6.89 -0.11
C ILE A 57 -10.87 -5.64 -0.98
N TRP A 58 -10.94 -5.83 -2.29
CA TRP A 58 -10.85 -4.78 -3.31
C TRP A 58 -12.20 -4.12 -3.60
N ASP A 59 -13.26 -4.55 -2.91
CA ASP A 59 -14.61 -4.07 -3.18
C ASP A 59 -14.59 -2.55 -3.18
N GLU A 60 -15.04 -2.01 -4.31
CA GLU A 60 -15.21 -0.59 -4.51
C GLU A 60 -15.90 -0.08 -3.25
N TRP A 61 -15.21 0.78 -2.49
CA TRP A 61 -15.86 1.62 -1.50
C TRP A 61 -16.83 2.50 -2.30
N GLU A 62 -18.00 1.96 -2.65
CA GLU A 62 -19.18 2.73 -2.93
C GLU A 62 -19.40 3.54 -1.67
N THR A 63 -18.95 4.79 -1.76
CA THR A 63 -19.14 5.90 -0.83
C THR A 63 -20.27 5.67 0.18
N ALA A 64 -19.97 4.94 1.27
CA ALA A 64 -20.71 5.10 2.50
C ALA A 64 -20.35 6.50 2.97
N LYS A 65 -21.21 7.48 2.61
CA LYS A 65 -21.09 8.88 3.00
C LYS A 65 -20.65 8.93 4.45
N THR A 66 -19.48 9.50 4.70
CA THR A 66 -19.01 9.79 6.05
C THR A 66 -20.13 10.56 6.75
N PRO A 67 -20.69 10.06 7.87
CA PRO A 67 -21.65 10.84 8.65
C PRO A 67 -20.97 12.15 9.05
N ARG A 68 -21.58 13.28 8.68
CA ARG A 68 -21.13 14.61 9.08
C ARG A 68 -21.22 14.80 10.58
#